data_AF-A0A1L9QW25-F1
#
_entry.id   AF-A0A1L9QW25-F1
#
_cell.length_a   1.000
_cell.length_b   1.000
_cell.length_c   1.000
_cell.angle_alpha   90.00
_cell.angle_beta   90.00
_cell.angle_gamma   90.00
#
_symmetry.space_group_name_H-M   'P 1'
#
loop_
_entity.id
_entity.type
_entity.pdbx_description
1 polymer ?
#
loop_
_entity_poly.entity_id
_entity_poly.type
_entity_poly.pdbx_seq_one_letter_code
_entity_poly.pdbx_strand_id
1 'polypeptide(L)'
;MSKYYLVDVKSINSNVSRSEFAVDDLENLAQSILKSDGLLMPLILKQTGPESYEVLAGDREYYAAVRAKEINPRAAEMVNAFVVPPKLQEAALEQVSALHSQPTQVVNTGSEAVSMGAVEQRLNNLESRFDATLQDMKQTHQQAIKDLQQQINGLQEQIPAKIELLELLNHANSVELLEKLAIANIRGKTADKLIDAIETARRQEPFKSFSDVIKRVKGLGDKRMITLLDVWGNR
;
A
#
# COMPACT_ATOMS: atom_id res chain seq x y z
N MET A 1 -4.95 49.46 2.07
CA MET A 1 -4.18 48.22 1.88
C MET A 1 -4.59 47.24 2.97
N SER A 2 -4.83 45.98 2.62
CA SER A 2 -5.00 44.91 3.62
C SER A 2 -3.68 44.71 4.37
N LYS A 3 -3.77 44.35 5.65
CA LYS A 3 -2.59 44.22 6.52
C LYS A 3 -2.60 42.87 7.24
N TYR A 4 -1.41 42.29 7.37
CA TYR A 4 -1.19 41.05 8.10
C TYR A 4 -0.95 41.35 9.58
N TYR A 5 -1.66 40.64 10.45
CA TYR A 5 -1.58 40.79 11.91
C TYR A 5 -1.68 39.44 12.61
N LEU A 6 -1.19 39.40 13.85
CA LEU A 6 -1.67 38.45 14.85
C LEU A 6 -2.87 39.08 15.54
N VAL A 7 -4.00 38.37 15.57
CA VAL A 7 -5.28 38.84 16.11
C VAL A 7 -5.70 37.92 17.25
N ASP A 8 -6.17 38.48 18.37
CA ASP A 8 -6.66 37.66 19.48
C ASP A 8 -7.88 36.87 19.02
N VAL A 9 -7.85 35.55 19.16
CA VAL A 9 -8.97 34.68 18.79
C VAL A 9 -10.27 35.12 19.48
N LYS A 10 -10.21 35.69 20.69
CA LYS A 10 -11.40 36.20 21.42
C LYS A 10 -12.03 37.44 20.79
N SER A 11 -11.27 38.17 19.97
CA SER A 11 -11.75 39.38 19.29
C SER A 11 -12.43 39.10 17.94
N ILE A 12 -12.45 37.84 17.52
CA ILE A 12 -12.97 37.39 16.22
C ILE A 12 -14.34 36.75 16.43
N ASN A 13 -15.29 37.05 15.54
CA ASN A 13 -16.59 36.38 15.47
C ASN A 13 -16.81 35.79 14.07
N SER A 14 -17.60 34.71 14.00
CA SER A 14 -18.03 34.11 12.73
C SER A 14 -19.56 34.17 12.64
N ASN A 15 -20.08 34.39 11.43
CA ASN A 15 -21.52 34.33 11.14
C ASN A 15 -22.00 32.92 10.78
N VAL A 16 -21.08 31.97 10.64
CA VAL A 16 -21.36 30.56 10.31
C VAL A 16 -21.44 29.77 11.61
N SER A 17 -22.41 28.86 11.72
CA SER A 17 -22.58 28.10 12.97
C SER A 17 -21.43 27.10 13.14
N ARG A 18 -20.88 26.99 14.36
CA ARG A 18 -19.89 25.96 14.71
C ARG A 18 -20.37 24.54 14.39
N SER A 19 -21.68 24.30 14.43
CA SER A 19 -22.30 23.00 14.16
C SER A 19 -22.15 22.53 12.70
N GLU A 20 -21.77 23.41 11.77
CA GLU A 20 -21.55 23.05 10.36
C GLU A 20 -20.24 22.29 10.13
N PHE A 21 -19.36 22.24 11.13
CA PHE A 21 -18.04 21.61 11.03
C PHE A 21 -17.94 20.37 11.91
N ALA A 22 -17.36 19.29 11.36
CA ALA A 22 -17.16 18.05 12.08
C ALA A 22 -16.16 18.25 13.24
N VAL A 23 -16.47 17.65 14.39
CA VAL A 23 -15.66 17.80 15.62
C VAL A 23 -14.24 17.29 15.41
N ASP A 24 -14.10 16.12 14.79
CA ASP A 24 -12.81 15.49 14.55
C ASP A 24 -11.94 16.30 13.59
N ASP A 25 -12.54 16.92 12.57
CA ASP A 25 -11.82 17.79 11.62
C ASP A 25 -11.27 19.04 12.31
N LEU A 26 -12.07 19.66 13.20
CA LEU A 26 -11.64 20.80 14.00
C LEU A 26 -10.54 20.41 15.01
N GLU A 27 -10.67 19.25 15.65
CA GLU A 27 -9.65 18.74 16.58
C GLU A 27 -8.33 18.48 15.83
N ASN A 28 -8.38 17.80 14.69
CA ASN A 28 -7.19 17.52 13.87
C ASN A 28 -6.51 18.81 13.41
N LEU A 29 -7.27 19.79 12.94
CA LEU A 29 -6.71 21.08 12.52
C LEU A 29 -6.15 21.87 13.72
N ALA A 30 -6.82 21.85 14.87
CA ALA A 30 -6.33 22.50 16.09
C ALA A 30 -4.99 21.92 16.54
N GLN A 31 -4.85 20.60 16.53
CA GLN A 31 -3.57 19.94 16.81
C GLN A 31 -2.49 20.31 15.78
N SER A 32 -2.86 20.47 14.51
CA SER A 32 -1.96 20.95 13.46
C SER A 32 -1.49 22.38 13.75
N ILE A 33 -2.40 23.30 14.09
CA ILE A 33 -2.09 24.70 14.45
C ILE A 33 -1.08 24.76 15.60
N LEU A 34 -1.27 23.96 16.64
CA LEU A 34 -0.35 23.92 17.79
C LEU A 34 1.04 23.38 17.43
N LYS A 35 1.11 22.44 16.49
CA LYS A 35 2.39 21.89 16.00
C LYS A 35 3.12 22.84 15.07
N SER A 36 2.40 23.60 14.26
CA SER A 36 2.95 24.55 13.29
C SER A 36 3.10 25.98 13.84
N ASP A 37 2.69 26.23 15.08
CA ASP A 37 2.69 27.54 15.72
C ASP A 37 1.88 28.60 14.93
N GLY A 38 0.69 28.21 14.46
CA GLY A 38 -0.22 29.08 13.72
C GLY A 38 -0.86 28.42 12.50
N LEU A 39 -1.72 29.16 11.80
CA LEU A 39 -2.32 28.72 10.53
C LEU A 39 -1.34 28.94 9.37
N LEU A 40 -1.24 28.00 8.44
CA LEU A 40 -0.51 28.25 7.19
C LEU A 40 -1.30 29.11 6.20
N MET A 41 -2.64 29.04 6.29
CA MET A 41 -3.55 29.90 5.57
C MET A 41 -4.17 30.90 6.56
N PRO A 42 -3.68 32.16 6.60
CA PRO A 42 -4.17 33.15 7.56
C PRO A 42 -5.66 33.41 7.38
N LEU A 43 -6.37 33.72 8.47
CA LEU A 43 -7.78 34.10 8.40
C LEU A 43 -7.95 35.38 7.60
N ILE A 44 -9.03 35.46 6.83
CA ILE A 44 -9.40 36.70 6.16
C ILE A 44 -10.50 37.34 6.99
N LEU A 45 -10.21 38.51 7.55
CA LEU A 45 -11.08 39.19 8.51
C LEU A 45 -11.50 40.55 7.97
N LYS A 46 -12.71 40.98 8.33
CA LYS A 46 -13.11 42.39 8.25
C LYS A 46 -13.14 43.01 9.64
N GLN A 47 -12.69 44.25 9.74
CA GLN A 47 -12.74 45.00 10.99
C GLN A 47 -14.16 45.52 11.23
N THR A 48 -14.75 45.19 12.39
CA THR A 48 -16.09 45.63 12.82
C THR A 48 -16.02 46.65 13.96
N GLY A 49 -14.87 46.81 14.63
CA GLY A 49 -14.62 47.81 15.67
C GLY A 49 -13.13 48.03 15.97
N PRO A 50 -12.79 48.83 17.00
CA PRO A 50 -11.40 49.15 17.36
C PRO A 50 -10.51 47.92 17.57
N GLU A 51 -11.07 46.85 18.15
CA GLU A 51 -10.42 45.55 18.37
C GLU A 51 -11.46 44.42 18.22
N SER A 52 -12.31 44.52 17.19
CA SER A 52 -13.32 43.52 16.90
C SER A 52 -13.30 43.21 15.42
N TYR A 53 -13.35 41.92 15.12
CA TYR A 53 -13.21 41.39 13.78
C TYR A 53 -14.29 40.36 13.52
N GLU A 54 -14.65 40.23 12.25
CA GLU A 54 -15.55 39.21 11.77
C GLU A 54 -14.86 38.42 10.66
N VAL A 55 -15.04 37.11 10.66
CA VAL A 55 -14.54 36.23 9.62
C VAL A 55 -15.19 36.60 8.29
N LEU A 56 -14.36 36.96 7.32
CA LEU A 56 -14.76 37.16 5.93
C LEU A 56 -14.57 35.85 5.14
N ALA A 57 -13.51 35.10 5.43
CA ALA A 57 -13.30 33.74 4.95
C ALA A 57 -12.42 32.94 5.91
N GLY A 58 -12.68 31.63 6.00
CA GLY A 58 -11.95 30.69 6.85
C GLY A 58 -12.67 30.35 8.16
N ASP A 59 -13.99 30.18 8.14
CA ASP A 59 -14.79 29.89 9.34
C ASP A 59 -14.38 28.58 10.03
N ARG A 60 -14.04 27.55 9.23
CA ARG A 60 -13.52 26.28 9.75
C ARG A 60 -12.19 26.48 10.47
N GLU A 61 -11.28 27.25 9.88
CA GLU A 61 -9.97 27.59 10.43
C GLU A 61 -10.12 28.42 11.70
N TYR A 62 -11.09 29.34 11.75
CA TYR A 62 -11.42 30.11 12.95
C TYR A 62 -11.87 29.18 14.09
N TYR A 63 -12.81 28.27 13.84
CA TYR A 63 -13.25 27.33 14.88
C TYR A 63 -12.15 26.36 15.32
N ALA A 64 -11.24 26.00 14.42
CA ALA A 64 -10.05 25.23 14.79
C ALA A 64 -9.07 26.04 15.64
N ALA A 65 -8.91 27.34 15.39
CA ALA A 65 -8.11 28.24 16.22
C ALA A 65 -8.73 28.43 17.62
N VAL A 66 -10.06 28.55 17.72
CA VAL A 66 -10.79 28.53 19.00
C VAL A 66 -10.50 27.22 19.73
N ARG A 67 -10.58 26.09 19.05
CA ARG A 67 -10.30 24.77 19.63
C ARG A 67 -8.83 24.64 20.08
N ALA A 68 -7.88 25.15 19.30
CA ALA A 68 -6.46 25.17 19.67
C ALA A 68 -6.23 25.97 20.96
N LYS A 69 -6.92 27.10 21.11
CA LYS A 69 -6.90 27.93 22.33
C LYS A 69 -7.47 27.21 23.55
N GLU A 70 -8.52 26.42 23.38
CA GLU A 70 -9.06 25.58 24.46
C GLU A 70 -8.05 24.52 24.92
N ILE A 71 -7.31 23.92 23.99
CA ILE A 71 -6.30 22.89 24.28
C ILE A 71 -5.07 23.50 24.96
N ASN A 72 -4.53 24.59 24.42
CA ASN A 72 -3.39 25.29 24.99
C ASN A 72 -3.55 26.82 24.86
N PRO A 73 -4.10 27.49 25.90
CA PRO A 73 -4.40 28.92 25.85
C PRO A 73 -3.20 29.83 25.60
N ARG A 74 -1.99 29.41 26.03
CA ARG A 74 -0.78 30.23 25.88
C ARG A 74 -0.21 30.16 24.46
N ALA A 75 -0.31 28.99 23.82
CA ALA A 75 0.24 28.77 22.48
C ALA A 75 -0.70 29.26 21.37
N ALA A 76 -2.02 29.30 21.62
CA ALA A 76 -3.03 29.66 20.63
C ALA A 76 -3.90 30.85 21.07
N GLU A 77 -3.31 31.81 21.80
CA GLU A 77 -4.02 33.04 22.19
C GLU A 77 -4.40 33.89 20.97
N MET A 78 -3.47 33.98 20.03
CA MET A 78 -3.52 34.79 18.81
C MET A 78 -3.50 33.91 17.57
N VAL A 79 -4.10 34.39 16.49
CA VAL A 79 -4.08 33.73 15.18
C VAL A 79 -3.65 34.72 14.11
N ASN A 80 -2.91 34.24 13.13
CA ASN A 80 -2.49 35.03 11.99
C ASN A 80 -3.66 35.29 11.04
N ALA A 81 -3.81 36.55 10.63
CA ALA A 81 -4.91 37.02 9.82
C ALA A 81 -4.55 38.19 8.91
N PHE A 82 -5.24 38.29 7.77
CA PHE A 82 -5.31 39.49 6.95
C PHE A 82 -6.57 40.27 7.30
N VAL A 83 -6.39 41.51 7.78
CA VAL A 83 -7.50 42.44 8.03
C VAL A 83 -7.75 43.27 6.78
N VAL A 84 -8.93 43.10 6.20
CA VAL A 84 -9.35 43.68 4.93
C VAL A 84 -10.25 44.90 5.15
N PRO A 85 -9.88 46.09 4.63
CA PRO A 85 -10.72 47.27 4.73
C PRO A 85 -11.98 47.14 3.86
N PRO A 86 -13.10 47.81 4.20
CA PRO A 86 -14.39 47.68 3.51
C PRO A 86 -14.33 47.74 1.98
N LYS A 87 -13.53 48.66 1.44
CA LYS A 87 -13.38 48.87 -0.01
C LYS A 87 -12.73 47.69 -0.76
N LEU A 88 -12.07 46.78 -0.06
CA LEU A 88 -11.32 45.66 -0.63
C LEU A 88 -11.91 44.29 -0.29
N GLN A 89 -13.05 44.24 0.43
CA GLN A 89 -13.63 42.97 0.91
C GLN A 89 -14.10 42.08 -0.26
N GLU A 90 -14.76 42.67 -1.25
CA GLU A 90 -15.22 41.95 -2.44
C GLU A 90 -14.03 41.37 -3.23
N ALA A 91 -13.02 42.20 -3.53
CA ALA A 91 -11.79 41.74 -4.20
C ALA A 91 -11.03 40.65 -3.40
N ALA A 92 -11.03 40.74 -2.06
CA ALA A 92 -10.44 39.71 -1.22
C ALA A 92 -11.24 38.40 -1.28
N LEU A 93 -12.57 38.45 -1.27
CA LEU A 93 -13.43 37.27 -1.43
C LEU A 93 -13.28 36.63 -2.81
N GLU A 94 -13.19 37.44 -3.87
CA GLU A 94 -12.89 36.96 -5.22
C GLU A 94 -11.54 36.25 -5.27
N GLN A 95 -10.51 36.82 -4.64
CA GLN A 95 -9.19 36.20 -4.57
C GLN A 95 -9.22 34.89 -3.78
N VAL A 96 -9.87 34.86 -2.62
CA VAL A 96 -10.06 33.63 -1.82
C VAL A 96 -10.75 32.58 -2.68
N SER A 97 -11.83 32.95 -3.36
CA SER A 97 -12.58 32.05 -4.24
C SER A 97 -11.69 31.52 -5.36
N ALA A 98 -10.90 32.38 -6.02
CA ALA A 98 -9.97 31.98 -7.08
C ALA A 98 -8.84 31.05 -6.59
N LEU A 99 -8.33 31.27 -5.37
CA LEU A 99 -7.29 30.43 -4.76
C LEU A 99 -7.83 29.04 -4.38
N HIS A 100 -9.07 28.98 -3.88
CA HIS A 100 -9.76 27.70 -3.64
C HIS A 100 -10.24 27.04 -4.93
N SER A 101 -10.46 27.83 -5.99
CA SER A 101 -10.85 27.37 -7.33
C SER A 101 -9.67 27.03 -8.23
N GLN A 102 -8.49 26.71 -7.65
CA GLN A 102 -7.36 26.24 -8.46
C GLN A 102 -7.82 25.07 -9.36
N PRO A 103 -7.50 25.14 -10.67
CA PRO A 103 -8.03 24.23 -11.66
C PRO A 103 -7.43 22.83 -11.49
N THR A 104 -8.26 21.82 -11.26
CA THR A 104 -8.09 20.61 -12.05
C THR A 104 -8.11 21.07 -13.51
N GLN A 105 -7.03 20.87 -14.27
CA GLN A 105 -7.01 21.28 -15.66
C GLN A 105 -8.25 20.75 -16.40
N VAL A 106 -9.16 21.64 -16.76
CA VAL A 106 -10.14 21.43 -17.81
C VAL A 106 -10.40 22.79 -18.47
N VAL A 107 -10.18 22.78 -19.77
CA VAL A 107 -10.50 23.84 -20.74
C VAL A 107 -11.92 24.35 -20.53
N ASN A 108 -12.05 25.69 -20.61
CA ASN A 108 -13.24 26.53 -20.75
C ASN A 108 -14.61 25.84 -20.82
N THR A 109 -15.56 26.35 -20.04
CA THR A 109 -16.77 26.97 -20.60
C THR A 109 -17.39 27.93 -19.59
N GLY A 110 -17.59 29.19 -20.01
CA GLY A 110 -18.55 30.09 -19.38
C GLY A 110 -19.98 29.63 -19.65
N SER A 111 -20.90 30.08 -18.80
CA SER A 111 -22.32 29.74 -18.78
C SER A 111 -23.03 29.88 -20.13
N GLU A 112 -23.34 28.75 -20.74
CA GLU A 112 -24.58 28.52 -21.47
C GLU A 112 -25.17 27.23 -20.91
N ALA A 113 -26.50 27.13 -20.86
CA ALA A 113 -27.26 26.01 -20.31
C ALA A 113 -26.49 24.69 -20.44
N VAL A 114 -26.33 23.95 -19.33
CA VAL A 114 -25.65 22.64 -19.33
C VAL A 114 -26.31 21.76 -20.38
N SER A 115 -25.75 21.75 -21.58
CA SER A 115 -26.25 20.95 -22.69
C SER A 115 -25.94 19.52 -22.32
N MET A 116 -26.95 18.64 -22.36
CA MET A 116 -26.77 17.20 -22.19
C MET A 116 -25.61 16.69 -23.04
N GLY A 117 -25.35 17.29 -24.21
CA GLY A 117 -24.22 16.95 -25.07
C GLY A 117 -22.82 17.21 -24.48
N ALA A 118 -22.64 18.24 -23.63
CA ALA A 118 -21.35 18.50 -22.98
C ALA A 118 -21.09 17.52 -21.82
N VAL A 119 -22.16 17.06 -21.15
CA VAL A 119 -22.10 16.00 -20.15
C VAL A 119 -21.86 14.64 -20.83
N GLU A 120 -22.52 14.35 -21.94
CA GLU A 120 -22.31 13.15 -22.77
C GLU A 120 -20.89 13.09 -23.33
N GLN A 121 -20.32 14.21 -23.80
CA GLN A 121 -18.93 14.23 -24.25
C GLN A 121 -17.92 13.94 -23.13
N ARG A 122 -18.18 14.44 -21.92
CA ARG A 122 -17.37 14.11 -20.73
C ARG A 122 -17.55 12.66 -20.31
N LEU A 123 -18.78 12.13 -20.35
CA LEU A 123 -19.08 10.73 -20.06
C LEU A 123 -18.40 9.79 -21.05
N ASN A 124 -18.48 10.08 -22.35
CA ASN A 124 -17.84 9.27 -23.40
C ASN A 124 -16.31 9.29 -23.28
N ASN A 125 -15.71 10.43 -22.90
CA ASN A 125 -14.27 10.49 -22.65
C ASN A 125 -13.86 9.67 -21.42
N LEU A 126 -14.66 9.75 -20.35
CA LEU A 126 -14.45 8.95 -19.15
C LEU A 126 -14.61 7.45 -19.45
N GLU A 127 -15.66 7.06 -20.17
CA GLU A 127 -15.91 5.68 -20.60
C GLU A 127 -14.75 5.14 -21.44
N SER A 128 -14.28 5.90 -22.43
CA SER A 128 -13.11 5.51 -23.23
C SER A 128 -11.84 5.33 -22.39
N ARG A 129 -11.60 6.19 -21.40
CA ARG A 129 -10.46 6.05 -20.47
C ARG A 129 -10.63 4.86 -19.52
N PHE A 130 -11.84 4.62 -19.05
CA PHE A 130 -12.15 3.46 -18.21
C PHE A 130 -11.95 2.16 -18.99
N ASP A 131 -12.43 2.08 -20.22
CA ASP A 131 -12.25 0.91 -21.09
C ASP A 131 -10.77 0.65 -21.37
N ALA A 132 -10.01 1.69 -21.70
CA ALA A 132 -8.56 1.56 -21.92
C ALA A 132 -7.84 1.06 -20.66
N THR A 133 -8.20 1.60 -19.48
CA THR A 133 -7.59 1.18 -18.20
C THR A 133 -7.98 -0.25 -17.84
N LEU A 134 -9.24 -0.64 -18.06
CA LEU A 134 -9.71 -2.01 -17.82
C LEU A 134 -9.05 -3.01 -18.76
N GLN A 135 -8.85 -2.64 -20.02
CA GLN A 135 -8.19 -3.49 -21.00
C GLN A 135 -6.70 -3.68 -20.66
N ASP A 136 -6.00 -2.61 -20.26
CA ASP A 136 -4.61 -2.67 -19.82
C ASP A 136 -4.44 -3.52 -18.55
N MET A 137 -5.34 -3.32 -17.57
CA MET A 137 -5.37 -4.13 -16.34
C MET A 137 -5.63 -5.61 -16.65
N LYS A 138 -6.61 -5.91 -17.52
CA LYS A 138 -6.92 -7.28 -17.94
C LYS A 138 -5.72 -7.93 -18.65
N GLN A 139 -5.04 -7.19 -19.52
CA GLN A 139 -3.86 -7.69 -20.23
C GLN A 139 -2.69 -7.96 -19.26
N THR A 140 -2.45 -7.04 -18.33
CA THR A 140 -1.44 -7.20 -17.27
C THR A 140 -1.72 -8.43 -16.40
N HIS A 141 -2.97 -8.63 -15.99
CA HIS A 141 -3.36 -9.82 -15.23
C HIS A 141 -3.22 -11.11 -16.05
N GLN A 142 -3.61 -11.10 -17.32
CA GLN A 142 -3.44 -12.27 -18.19
C GLN A 142 -1.97 -12.63 -18.38
N GLN A 143 -1.08 -11.64 -18.49
CA GLN A 143 0.35 -11.89 -18.58
C GLN A 143 0.89 -12.46 -17.26
N ALA A 144 0.54 -11.87 -16.13
CA ALA A 144 0.94 -12.37 -14.82
C ALA A 144 0.47 -13.82 -14.56
N ILE A 145 -0.76 -14.16 -14.98
CA ILE A 145 -1.27 -15.55 -14.89
C ILE A 145 -0.42 -16.50 -15.73
N LYS A 146 -0.07 -16.12 -16.96
CA LYS A 146 0.79 -16.96 -17.83
C LYS A 146 2.17 -17.16 -17.23
N ASP A 147 2.78 -16.10 -16.71
CA ASP A 147 4.11 -16.15 -16.11
C ASP A 147 4.11 -17.05 -14.86
N LEU A 148 3.08 -16.93 -14.02
CA LEU A 148 2.90 -17.81 -12.85
C LEU A 148 2.67 -19.27 -13.27
N GLN A 149 1.87 -19.52 -14.31
CA GLN A 149 1.67 -20.88 -14.84
C GLN A 149 2.98 -21.49 -15.34
N GLN A 150 3.84 -20.72 -16.01
CA GLN A 150 5.16 -21.20 -16.44
C GLN A 150 6.07 -21.52 -15.24
N GLN A 151 6.07 -20.67 -14.22
CA GLN A 151 6.83 -20.93 -12.98
C GLN A 151 6.32 -22.19 -12.27
N ILE A 152 4.99 -22.36 -12.17
CA ILE A 152 4.39 -23.56 -11.57
C ILE A 152 4.76 -24.80 -12.37
N ASN A 153 4.67 -24.78 -13.71
CA ASN A 153 5.06 -25.92 -14.54
C ASN A 153 6.54 -26.27 -14.37
N GLY A 154 7.43 -25.27 -14.37
CA GLY A 154 8.86 -25.51 -14.16
C GLY A 154 9.19 -26.07 -12.76
N LEU A 155 8.46 -25.63 -11.73
CA LEU A 155 8.58 -26.20 -10.38
C LEU A 155 7.98 -27.62 -10.31
N GLN A 156 6.84 -27.85 -10.97
CA GLN A 156 6.19 -29.15 -11.09
C GLN A 156 7.02 -30.16 -11.85
N GLU A 157 7.94 -29.78 -12.73
CA GLU A 157 8.88 -30.73 -13.35
C GLU A 157 10.00 -31.15 -12.38
N GLN A 158 10.34 -30.31 -11.40
CA GLN A 158 11.41 -30.58 -10.43
C GLN A 158 10.94 -31.32 -9.17
N ILE A 159 9.62 -31.35 -8.91
CA ILE A 159 9.00 -32.00 -7.75
C ILE A 159 8.89 -33.55 -7.90
N PRO A 160 8.52 -34.14 -9.06
CA PRO A 160 8.38 -35.58 -9.26
C PRO A 160 9.64 -36.35 -8.87
N ALA A 161 10.80 -35.90 -9.35
CA ALA A 161 12.09 -36.51 -9.06
C ALA A 161 12.45 -36.57 -7.56
N LYS A 162 12.08 -35.54 -6.79
CA LYS A 162 12.41 -35.44 -5.36
C LYS A 162 11.46 -36.26 -4.49
N ILE A 163 10.19 -36.37 -4.85
CA ILE A 163 9.23 -37.20 -4.11
C ILE A 163 9.47 -38.67 -4.42
N GLU A 164 9.73 -39.03 -5.68
CA GLU A 164 9.99 -40.42 -6.08
C GLU A 164 11.20 -41.02 -5.37
N LEU A 165 12.31 -40.30 -5.21
CA LEU A 165 13.50 -40.85 -4.54
C LEU A 165 13.23 -41.18 -3.07
N LEU A 166 12.54 -40.29 -2.34
CA LEU A 166 12.25 -40.51 -0.92
C LEU A 166 11.23 -41.65 -0.72
N GLU A 167 10.22 -41.71 -1.58
CA GLU A 167 9.25 -42.80 -1.62
C GLU A 167 9.92 -44.14 -1.97
N LEU A 168 10.84 -44.15 -2.93
CA LEU A 168 11.59 -45.34 -3.32
C LEU A 168 12.47 -45.84 -2.17
N LEU A 169 13.16 -44.95 -1.44
CA LEU A 169 13.95 -45.34 -0.27
C LEU A 169 13.08 -45.94 0.86
N ASN A 170 11.85 -45.46 1.01
CA ASN A 170 10.92 -45.98 2.03
C ASN A 170 10.27 -47.31 1.62
N HIS A 171 9.92 -47.50 0.35
CA HIS A 171 9.05 -48.60 -0.08
C HIS A 171 9.71 -49.66 -0.98
N ALA A 172 10.84 -49.37 -1.63
CA ALA A 172 11.43 -50.29 -2.60
C ALA A 172 11.96 -51.59 -1.96
N ASN A 173 11.86 -52.70 -2.67
CA ASN A 173 12.44 -53.96 -2.22
C ASN A 173 13.96 -54.01 -2.46
N SER A 174 14.64 -54.99 -1.86
CA SER A 174 16.11 -55.14 -1.96
C SER A 174 16.61 -55.24 -3.40
N VAL A 175 15.84 -55.88 -4.30
CA VAL A 175 16.19 -56.06 -5.72
C VAL A 175 16.10 -54.73 -6.48
N GLU A 176 15.01 -53.98 -6.28
CA GLU A 176 14.80 -52.65 -6.85
C GLU A 176 15.85 -51.64 -6.38
N LEU A 177 16.20 -51.67 -5.10
CA LEU A 177 17.27 -50.82 -4.56
C LEU A 177 18.62 -51.17 -5.18
N LEU A 178 18.91 -52.46 -5.39
CA LEU A 178 20.15 -52.92 -6.02
C LEU A 178 20.23 -52.44 -7.48
N GLU A 179 19.16 -52.56 -8.26
CA GLU A 179 19.10 -52.05 -9.63
C GLU A 179 19.32 -50.54 -9.69
N LYS A 180 18.63 -49.78 -8.83
CA LYS A 180 18.73 -48.32 -8.78
C LYS A 180 20.12 -47.85 -8.32
N LEU A 181 20.74 -48.52 -7.36
CA LEU A 181 22.12 -48.27 -6.94
C LEU A 181 23.13 -48.64 -8.04
N ALA A 182 22.87 -49.71 -8.81
CA ALA A 182 23.71 -50.10 -9.93
C ALA A 182 23.69 -49.08 -11.09
N ILE A 183 22.57 -48.40 -11.29
CA ILE A 183 22.44 -47.26 -12.23
C ILE A 183 23.31 -46.08 -11.76
N ALA A 184 23.41 -45.85 -10.45
CA ALA A 184 24.31 -44.85 -9.85
C ALA A 184 25.78 -45.32 -9.73
N ASN A 185 26.14 -46.41 -10.41
CA ASN A 185 27.48 -47.01 -10.39
C ASN A 185 27.95 -47.49 -9.01
N ILE A 186 27.02 -47.78 -8.09
CA ILE A 186 27.29 -48.38 -6.78
C ILE A 186 26.98 -49.87 -6.87
N ARG A 187 28.02 -50.72 -6.78
CA ARG A 187 27.89 -52.18 -7.00
C ARG A 187 28.64 -53.00 -5.95
N GLY A 188 28.30 -54.30 -5.88
CA GLY A 188 28.93 -55.28 -5.02
C GLY A 188 28.73 -55.01 -3.54
N LYS A 189 29.71 -55.39 -2.70
CA LYS A 189 29.63 -55.32 -1.23
C LYS A 189 29.27 -53.94 -0.65
N THR A 190 29.49 -52.87 -1.40
CA THR A 190 29.11 -51.50 -0.99
C THR A 190 27.62 -51.27 -1.17
N ALA A 191 27.02 -51.80 -2.24
CA ALA A 191 25.58 -51.74 -2.48
C ALA A 191 24.84 -52.56 -1.42
N ASP A 192 25.28 -53.80 -1.15
CA ASP A 192 24.66 -54.68 -0.16
C ASP A 192 24.62 -54.03 1.23
N LYS A 193 25.75 -53.46 1.68
CA LYS A 193 25.83 -52.74 2.96
C LYS A 193 24.93 -51.51 3.03
N LEU A 194 24.72 -50.82 1.91
CA LEU A 194 23.85 -49.65 1.85
C LEU A 194 22.39 -50.07 1.88
N ILE A 195 22.01 -51.14 1.17
CA ILE A 195 20.66 -51.70 1.20
C ILE A 195 20.34 -52.15 2.63
N ASP A 196 21.23 -52.90 3.28
CA ASP A 196 21.06 -53.33 4.67
C ASP A 196 20.88 -52.13 5.63
N ALA A 197 21.67 -51.07 5.44
CA ALA A 197 21.59 -49.86 6.24
C ALA A 197 20.28 -49.09 6.00
N ILE A 198 19.81 -49.00 4.75
CA ILE A 198 18.53 -48.37 4.38
C ILE A 198 17.38 -49.17 4.98
N GLU A 199 17.38 -50.49 4.84
CA GLU A 199 16.34 -51.37 5.39
C GLU A 199 16.28 -51.31 6.91
N THR A 200 17.44 -51.31 7.58
CA THR A 200 17.50 -51.21 9.04
C THR A 200 16.98 -49.86 9.52
N ALA A 201 17.35 -48.77 8.85
CA ALA A 201 16.93 -47.42 9.23
C ALA A 201 15.43 -47.17 8.96
N ARG A 202 14.88 -47.63 7.84
CA ARG A 202 13.45 -47.47 7.52
C ARG A 202 12.53 -48.38 8.34
N ARG A 203 13.01 -49.54 8.80
CA ARG A 203 12.26 -50.43 9.70
C ARG A 203 11.98 -49.80 11.06
N GLN A 204 12.82 -48.86 11.49
CA GLN A 204 12.61 -48.11 12.73
C GLN A 204 11.57 -47.00 12.52
N GLU A 205 11.75 -46.20 11.47
CA GLU A 205 10.80 -45.15 11.08
C GLU A 205 11.03 -44.78 9.60
N PRO A 206 9.98 -44.51 8.81
CA PRO A 206 10.14 -43.98 7.46
C PRO A 206 10.99 -42.71 7.42
N PHE A 207 11.73 -42.49 6.34
CA PHE A 207 12.49 -41.28 6.10
C PHE A 207 11.56 -40.12 5.75
N LYS A 208 11.72 -38.99 6.45
CA LYS A 208 10.92 -37.78 6.24
C LYS A 208 11.58 -36.75 5.33
N SER A 209 12.89 -36.86 5.13
CA SER A 209 13.67 -35.95 4.28
C SER A 209 15.02 -36.57 3.89
N PHE A 210 15.70 -36.03 2.87
CA PHE A 210 17.04 -36.48 2.50
C PHE A 210 18.09 -36.25 3.59
N SER A 211 17.96 -35.18 4.37
CA SER A 211 18.85 -34.93 5.52
C SER A 211 18.73 -36.03 6.57
N ASP A 212 17.53 -36.56 6.73
CA ASP A 212 17.23 -37.65 7.66
C ASP A 212 17.82 -38.99 7.16
N VAL A 213 17.74 -39.25 5.85
CA VAL A 213 18.41 -40.41 5.24
C VAL A 213 19.93 -40.36 5.47
N ILE A 214 20.57 -39.21 5.21
CA ILE A 214 22.04 -39.05 5.36
C ILE A 214 22.49 -39.29 6.81
N LYS A 215 21.68 -38.85 7.79
CA LYS A 215 21.99 -39.04 9.22
C LYS A 215 21.87 -40.50 9.66
N ARG A 216 20.90 -41.24 9.12
CA ARG A 216 20.57 -42.60 9.59
C ARG A 216 21.22 -43.71 8.77
N VAL A 217 21.53 -43.48 7.49
CA VAL A 217 22.10 -44.49 6.60
C VAL A 217 23.63 -44.39 6.61
N LYS A 218 24.26 -45.31 7.34
CA LYS A 218 25.72 -45.38 7.45
C LYS A 218 26.36 -45.69 6.09
N GLY A 219 27.23 -44.79 5.63
CA GLY A 219 27.93 -44.92 4.33
C GLY A 219 27.29 -44.14 3.17
N LEU A 220 26.16 -43.47 3.42
CA LEU A 220 25.48 -42.58 2.49
C LEU A 220 25.66 -41.11 2.92
N GLY A 221 26.78 -40.49 2.54
CA GLY A 221 27.04 -39.08 2.80
C GLY A 221 26.48 -38.14 1.73
N ASP A 222 26.55 -36.83 1.99
CA ASP A 222 25.99 -35.76 1.14
C ASP A 222 26.35 -35.92 -0.34
N LYS A 223 27.64 -36.16 -0.64
CA LYS A 223 28.13 -36.32 -2.02
C LYS A 223 27.45 -37.48 -2.75
N ARG A 224 27.25 -38.62 -2.08
CA ARG A 224 26.60 -39.79 -2.67
C ARG A 224 25.10 -39.56 -2.81
N MET A 225 24.46 -38.90 -1.85
CA MET A 225 23.05 -38.55 -1.93
C MET A 225 22.77 -37.62 -3.13
N ILE A 226 23.63 -36.63 -3.37
CA ILE A 226 23.52 -35.74 -4.54
C ILE A 226 23.68 -36.55 -5.84
N THR A 227 24.64 -37.48 -5.91
CA THR A 227 24.76 -38.36 -7.08
C THR A 227 23.51 -39.22 -7.32
N LEU A 228 22.85 -39.71 -6.26
CA LEU A 228 21.59 -40.44 -6.39
C LEU A 228 20.46 -39.53 -6.89
N LEU A 229 20.37 -38.31 -6.36
CA LEU A 229 19.41 -37.29 -6.79
C LEU A 229 19.59 -36.92 -8.27
N ASP A 230 20.83 -36.74 -8.72
CA ASP A 230 21.12 -36.35 -10.10
C ASP A 230 20.87 -37.50 -11.09
N VAL A 231 21.21 -38.73 -10.71
CA VAL A 231 21.06 -39.90 -11.60
C VAL A 231 19.62 -40.40 -11.64
N TRP A 232 18.87 -40.32 -10.53
CA TRP A 232 17.48 -40.77 -10.49
C TRP A 232 16.48 -39.64 -10.79
N GLY A 233 16.88 -38.38 -10.68
CA GLY A 233 16.03 -37.22 -10.95
C GLY A 233 16.07 -36.68 -12.38
N ASN A 234 17.01 -37.13 -13.23
CA ASN A 234 17.12 -36.77 -14.65
C ASN A 234 16.60 -37.87 -15.60
N ARG A 235 15.71 -38.76 -15.13
CA ARG A 235 15.08 -39.79 -15.97
C ARG A 235 13.57 -39.76 -15.87
#